data_AF-B8HQV0-F1
#
_entry.id   AF-B8HQV0-F1
#
_cell.length_a   1.000
_cell.length_b   1.000
_cell.length_c   1.000
_cell.angle_alpha   90.00
_cell.angle_beta   90.00
_cell.angle_gamma   90.00
#
_symmetry.space_group_name_H-M   'P 1'
#
loop_
_entity.id
_entity.type
_entity.pdbx_description
1 polymer ?
#
loop_
_entity_poly.entity_id
_entity_poly.type
_entity_poly.pdbx_seq_one_letter_code
_entity_poly.pdbx_strand_id
1 'polypeptide(L)'
;MVNFINEQIVNKIGTYNNGQLKNCLFKLQKGRQYLAIREIINGGQADFDTDYLCGDVLYTPEMRVLIYCYQNFEQHLATKLFILENHTELLHQYLNSQDQTLHNTLFIDIGCGPLTGGIALAHYYCENMLNPLITYVGIDKSEAMLRFAQELSRDSYFADGDRFLLFNPMPERSQDFSLMPSNYINSISASISSIVFNFSYFFASPSLSTHPEYLHNLIDFVYRVCTGFPSKPCCLLFQNPQSSSSHWINKQWYEFIRILSTSLEVTSLLGGEQDLNINYSSIIRDYRDLPNWNNREIKLRYDIIDLSCCNV
;
A
#
# COMPACT_ATOMS: atom_id res chain seq x y z
N MET A 1 13.59 8.80 -7.92
CA MET A 1 12.20 9.04 -7.44
C MET A 1 12.14 9.13 -5.91
N VAL A 2 12.64 8.12 -5.19
CA VAL A 2 12.55 8.01 -3.72
C VAL A 2 13.13 9.22 -2.97
N ASN A 3 14.35 9.66 -3.31
CA ASN A 3 14.98 10.84 -2.68
C ASN A 3 14.13 12.11 -2.79
N PHE A 4 13.53 12.33 -3.95
CA PHE A 4 12.71 13.51 -4.19
C PHE A 4 11.38 13.45 -3.41
N ILE A 5 10.75 12.28 -3.25
CA ILE A 5 9.58 12.13 -2.38
C ILE A 5 9.94 12.39 -0.92
N ASN A 6 11.08 11.84 -0.47
CA ASN A 6 11.58 12.10 0.88
C ASN A 6 11.85 13.61 1.08
N GLU A 7 12.45 14.29 0.10
CA GLU A 7 12.63 15.75 0.14
C GLU A 7 11.29 16.48 0.23
N GLN A 8 10.27 16.09 -0.55
CA GLN A 8 8.94 16.70 -0.47
C GLN A 8 8.30 16.51 0.90
N ILE A 9 8.38 15.31 1.48
CA ILE A 9 7.89 15.02 2.84
C ILE A 9 8.64 15.89 3.87
N VAL A 10 9.98 15.93 3.80
CA VAL A 10 10.81 16.72 4.72
C VAL A 10 10.55 18.22 4.57
N ASN A 11 10.38 18.71 3.35
CA ASN A 11 10.04 20.10 3.06
C ASN A 11 8.66 20.44 3.63
N LYS A 12 7.64 19.61 3.35
CA LYS A 12 6.30 19.78 3.92
C LYS A 12 6.35 19.80 5.45
N ILE A 13 7.07 18.90 6.09
CA ILE A 13 7.30 18.91 7.56
C ILE A 13 7.98 20.21 8.02
N GLY A 14 8.97 20.68 7.27
CA GLY A 14 9.72 21.89 7.55
C GLY A 14 8.90 23.18 7.44
N THR A 15 7.94 23.21 6.52
CA THR A 15 7.08 24.37 6.27
C THR A 15 5.74 24.29 7.00
N TYR A 16 5.32 23.09 7.45
CA TYR A 16 4.02 22.89 8.08
C TYR A 16 3.87 23.76 9.32
N ASN A 17 2.81 24.58 9.32
CA ASN A 17 2.47 25.52 10.37
C ASN A 17 3.71 26.33 10.85
N ASN A 18 4.43 26.95 9.91
CA ASN A 18 5.65 27.74 10.16
C ASN A 18 6.77 26.96 10.88
N GLY A 19 6.92 25.67 10.56
CA GLY A 19 7.97 24.80 11.10
C GLY A 19 7.68 24.27 12.51
N GLN A 20 6.45 24.43 13.02
CA GLN A 20 6.05 23.83 14.29
C GLN A 20 6.24 22.31 14.30
N LEU A 21 5.88 21.61 13.22
CA LEU A 21 6.02 20.16 13.15
C LEU A 21 7.49 19.71 13.19
N LYS A 22 8.37 20.43 12.48
CA LYS A 22 9.83 20.22 12.55
C LYS A 22 10.36 20.43 13.98
N ASN A 23 9.89 21.47 14.67
CA ASN A 23 10.26 21.72 16.06
C ASN A 23 9.73 20.62 17.00
N CYS A 24 8.53 20.09 16.78
CA CYS A 24 7.99 18.96 17.52
C CYS A 24 8.80 17.69 17.27
N LEU A 25 9.09 17.34 16.02
CA LEU A 25 9.92 16.18 15.66
C LEU A 25 11.33 16.28 16.24
N PHE A 26 11.95 17.47 16.22
CA PHE A 26 13.27 17.70 16.81
C PHE A 26 13.26 17.52 18.34
N LYS A 27 12.19 17.96 19.02
CA LYS A 27 11.98 17.71 20.46
C LYS A 27 11.80 16.22 20.75
N LEU A 28 11.03 15.50 19.93
CA LEU A 28 10.81 14.05 20.04
C LEU A 28 12.10 13.24 19.83
N GLN A 29 12.99 13.69 18.93
CA GLN A 29 14.27 13.02 18.63
C GLN A 29 15.34 13.23 19.72
N LYS A 30 15.37 14.39 20.39
CA LYS A 30 16.43 14.72 21.37
C LYS A 30 16.24 14.14 22.78
N GLY A 31 15.10 13.56 23.12
CA GLY A 31 14.85 13.11 24.48
C GLY A 31 14.04 11.82 24.58
N ARG A 32 14.65 10.64 24.43
CA ARG A 32 14.08 9.31 24.81
C ARG A 32 12.58 9.05 24.45
N GLN A 33 12.01 9.73 23.45
CA GLN A 33 10.56 9.75 23.16
C GLN A 33 10.20 9.05 21.85
N TYR A 34 11.00 8.05 21.44
CA TYR A 34 10.58 7.12 20.38
C TYR A 34 9.22 6.46 20.69
N LEU A 35 8.88 6.32 21.98
CA LEU A 35 7.56 5.89 22.46
C LEU A 35 6.43 6.87 22.06
N ALA A 36 6.66 8.18 22.10
CA ALA A 36 5.64 9.17 21.78
C ALA A 36 5.30 9.20 20.27
N ILE A 37 6.29 9.03 19.39
CA ILE A 37 6.00 8.88 17.94
C ILE A 37 5.16 7.63 17.69
N ARG A 38 5.52 6.50 18.33
CA ARG A 38 4.74 5.27 18.24
C ARG A 38 3.31 5.45 18.74
N GLU A 39 3.07 6.26 19.77
CA GLU A 39 1.71 6.56 20.24
C GLU A 39 0.93 7.42 19.24
N ILE A 40 1.56 8.44 18.64
CA ILE A 40 0.90 9.37 17.70
C ILE A 40 0.37 8.63 16.45
N ILE A 41 1.17 7.73 15.88
CA ILE A 41 0.81 7.01 14.64
C ILE A 41 0.41 5.55 14.85
N ASN A 42 0.55 5.02 16.07
CA ASN A 42 0.29 3.63 16.45
C ASN A 42 0.84 2.60 15.44
N GLY A 43 2.08 2.81 14.98
CA GLY A 43 2.69 1.94 13.95
C GLY A 43 1.94 1.89 12.62
N GLY A 44 1.19 2.95 12.28
CA GLY A 44 0.31 2.99 11.10
C GLY A 44 -1.12 2.54 11.35
N GLN A 45 -1.48 2.18 12.60
CA GLN A 45 -2.83 1.73 12.97
C GLN A 45 -3.64 2.79 13.71
N ALA A 46 -3.13 4.02 13.80
CA ALA A 46 -3.86 5.14 14.34
C ALA A 46 -5.15 5.41 13.55
N ASP A 47 -6.13 5.98 14.22
CA ASP A 47 -7.17 6.73 13.51
C ASP A 47 -6.56 8.06 13.07
N PHE A 48 -6.30 8.22 11.77
CA PHE A 48 -5.65 9.40 11.22
C PHE A 48 -6.62 10.55 10.95
N ASP A 49 -7.92 10.38 11.17
CA ASP A 49 -8.93 11.41 10.94
C ASP A 49 -9.30 12.18 12.21
N THR A 50 -8.71 11.81 13.35
CA THR A 50 -8.91 12.47 14.64
C THR A 50 -7.64 13.19 15.11
N ASP A 51 -7.84 14.31 15.80
CA ASP A 51 -6.78 14.99 16.51
C ASP A 51 -6.22 14.09 17.63
N TYR A 52 -4.91 14.19 17.88
CA TYR A 52 -4.25 13.48 18.98
C TYR A 52 -3.48 14.45 19.86
N LEU A 53 -3.73 14.42 21.18
CA LEU A 53 -3.00 15.24 22.15
C LEU A 53 -1.87 14.41 22.78
N CYS A 54 -0.62 14.82 22.60
CA CYS A 54 0.53 14.22 23.26
C CYS A 54 1.31 15.30 24.03
N GLY A 55 1.24 15.23 25.36
CA GLY A 55 1.65 16.34 26.22
C GLY A 55 0.80 17.58 25.94
N ASP A 56 1.45 18.73 25.74
CA ASP A 56 0.79 20.01 25.44
C ASP A 56 0.67 20.30 23.94
N VAL A 57 0.88 19.30 23.07
CA VAL A 57 0.89 19.46 21.62
C VAL A 57 -0.28 18.70 21.00
N LEU A 58 -1.12 19.42 20.26
CA LEU A 58 -2.19 18.86 19.45
C LEU A 58 -1.64 18.49 18.05
N TYR A 59 -1.79 17.23 17.68
CA TYR A 59 -1.39 16.69 16.38
C TYR A 59 -2.64 16.50 15.52
N THR A 60 -2.79 17.34 14.49
CA THR A 60 -3.91 17.24 13.55
C THR A 60 -3.78 16.00 12.65
N PRO A 61 -4.87 15.53 12.02
CA PRO A 61 -4.84 14.51 10.98
C PRO A 61 -3.66 14.62 10.01
N GLU A 62 -3.46 15.79 9.42
CA GLU A 62 -2.42 16.06 8.44
C GLU A 62 -1.01 15.93 9.06
N MET A 63 -0.82 16.43 10.28
CA MET A 63 0.45 16.24 11.01
C MET A 63 0.74 14.76 11.24
N ARG A 64 -0.27 13.99 11.63
CA ARG A 64 -0.11 12.55 11.91
C ARG A 64 0.23 11.78 10.64
N VAL A 65 -0.40 12.11 9.51
CA VAL A 65 -0.04 11.55 8.19
C VAL A 65 1.41 11.90 7.82
N LEU A 66 1.85 13.16 7.98
CA LEU A 66 3.24 13.54 7.71
C LEU A 66 4.24 12.80 8.63
N ILE A 67 3.92 12.62 9.91
CA ILE A 67 4.74 11.83 10.84
C ILE A 67 4.78 10.36 10.41
N TYR A 68 3.64 9.79 10.00
CA TYR A 68 3.60 8.44 9.43
C TYR A 68 4.49 8.34 8.20
N CYS A 69 4.38 9.27 7.26
CA CYS A 69 5.20 9.28 6.06
C CYS A 69 6.69 9.34 6.41
N TYR A 70 7.07 10.20 7.34
CA TYR A 70 8.45 10.30 7.81
C TYR A 70 8.99 9.01 8.46
N GLN A 71 8.14 8.23 9.12
CA GLN A 71 8.56 7.03 9.87
C GLN A 71 8.45 5.73 9.07
N ASN A 72 7.38 5.57 8.30
CA ASN A 72 6.95 4.29 7.72
C ASN A 72 7.05 4.25 6.19
N PHE A 73 6.95 5.40 5.51
CA PHE A 73 6.86 5.44 4.04
C PHE A 73 8.05 4.77 3.37
N GLU A 74 9.27 5.15 3.79
CA GLU A 74 10.52 4.62 3.21
C GLU A 74 10.60 3.10 3.36
N GLN A 75 10.23 2.57 4.54
CA GLN A 75 10.20 1.13 4.76
C GLN A 75 9.23 0.43 3.82
N HIS A 76 8.00 0.92 3.78
CA HIS A 76 6.93 0.28 3.01
C HIS A 76 7.21 0.36 1.50
N LEU A 77 7.82 1.46 1.05
CA LEU A 77 8.28 1.63 -0.32
C LEU A 77 9.42 0.67 -0.65
N ALA A 78 10.44 0.59 0.20
CA ALA A 78 11.58 -0.31 0.00
C ALA A 78 11.15 -1.78 -0.08
N THR A 79 10.31 -2.26 0.84
CA THR A 79 9.84 -3.67 0.79
C THR A 79 8.98 -3.93 -0.44
N LYS A 80 8.17 -2.95 -0.86
CA LYS A 80 7.34 -3.11 -2.06
C LYS A 80 8.19 -3.18 -3.32
N LEU A 81 9.18 -2.31 -3.46
CA LEU A 81 10.14 -2.34 -4.58
C LEU A 81 10.90 -3.66 -4.62
N PHE A 82 11.37 -4.14 -3.46
CA PHE A 82 12.02 -5.44 -3.38
C PHE A 82 11.15 -6.56 -3.95
N ILE A 83 9.84 -6.58 -3.65
CA ILE A 83 8.92 -7.59 -4.19
C ILE A 83 8.77 -7.43 -5.71
N LEU A 84 8.55 -6.21 -6.19
CA LEU A 84 8.35 -5.95 -7.62
C LEU A 84 9.59 -6.31 -8.45
N GLU A 85 10.77 -5.93 -7.98
CA GLU A 85 12.04 -6.14 -8.69
C GLU A 85 12.45 -7.61 -8.68
N ASN A 86 12.47 -8.28 -7.51
CA ASN A 86 12.93 -9.67 -7.40
C ASN A 86 11.97 -10.69 -8.00
N HIS A 87 10.70 -10.32 -8.20
CA HIS A 87 9.70 -11.19 -8.81
C HIS A 87 9.22 -10.68 -10.17
N THR A 88 10.05 -9.89 -10.85
CA THR A 88 9.75 -9.34 -12.19
C THR A 88 9.27 -10.42 -13.16
N GLU A 89 9.94 -11.58 -13.21
CA GLU A 89 9.56 -12.68 -14.11
C GLU A 89 8.17 -13.24 -13.78
N LEU A 90 7.86 -13.44 -12.50
CA LEU A 90 6.54 -13.91 -12.06
C LEU A 90 5.45 -12.87 -12.31
N LEU A 91 5.79 -11.59 -12.16
CA LEU A 91 4.87 -10.47 -12.28
C LEU A 91 4.70 -9.98 -13.72
N HIS A 92 5.53 -10.46 -14.66
CA HIS A 92 5.56 -9.98 -16.04
C HIS A 92 4.15 -9.97 -16.66
N GLN A 93 3.40 -11.08 -16.59
CA GLN A 93 2.07 -11.15 -17.21
C GLN A 93 1.04 -10.18 -16.61
N TYR A 94 1.28 -9.67 -15.40
CA TYR A 94 0.39 -8.74 -14.71
C TYR A 94 0.82 -7.28 -14.83
N LEU A 95 2.13 -7.03 -14.98
CA LEU A 95 2.70 -5.69 -14.96
C LEU A 95 3.20 -5.24 -16.34
N ASN A 96 3.37 -6.15 -17.29
CA ASN A 96 3.93 -5.90 -18.61
C ASN A 96 3.22 -6.73 -19.68
N SER A 97 2.46 -6.09 -20.60
CA SER A 97 2.01 -6.82 -21.80
C SER A 97 3.00 -6.70 -22.94
N GLN A 98 2.90 -7.66 -23.85
CA GLN A 98 3.60 -7.62 -25.12
C GLN A 98 3.01 -6.57 -26.09
N ASP A 99 1.82 -6.03 -25.80
CA ASP A 99 1.20 -4.96 -26.58
C ASP A 99 1.37 -3.61 -25.87
N GLN A 100 2.50 -2.95 -26.18
CA GLN A 100 2.89 -1.66 -25.62
C GLN A 100 1.93 -0.51 -25.97
N THR A 101 0.97 -0.73 -26.88
CA THR A 101 0.06 0.34 -27.34
C THR A 101 -1.22 0.46 -26.51
N LEU A 102 -1.53 -0.54 -25.66
CA LEU A 102 -2.81 -0.64 -24.93
C LEU A 102 -2.68 -1.18 -23.49
N HIS A 103 -1.47 -1.32 -22.94
CA HIS A 103 -1.32 -1.88 -21.60
C HIS A 103 -1.80 -0.92 -20.51
N ASN A 104 -2.92 -1.27 -19.86
CA ASN A 104 -3.45 -0.58 -18.70
C ASN A 104 -3.63 -1.57 -17.55
N THR A 105 -2.78 -1.45 -16.54
CA THR A 105 -2.86 -2.28 -15.32
C THR A 105 -3.90 -1.66 -14.39
N LEU A 106 -4.91 -2.44 -14.00
CA LEU A 106 -5.78 -2.08 -12.89
C LEU A 106 -5.10 -2.47 -11.57
N PHE A 107 -4.54 -1.48 -10.86
CA PHE A 107 -3.87 -1.69 -9.59
C PHE A 107 -4.79 -1.27 -8.44
N ILE A 108 -5.30 -2.24 -7.70
CA ILE A 108 -6.25 -2.04 -6.60
C ILE A 108 -5.48 -2.19 -5.28
N ASP A 109 -5.30 -1.09 -4.58
CA ASP A 109 -4.48 -0.99 -3.37
C ASP A 109 -5.35 -0.83 -2.11
N ILE A 110 -5.44 -1.89 -1.31
CA ILE A 110 -6.30 -1.95 -0.12
C ILE A 110 -5.48 -1.62 1.12
N GLY A 111 -5.92 -0.60 1.87
CA GLY A 111 -5.09 0.05 2.89
C GLY A 111 -3.99 0.86 2.23
N CYS A 112 -4.32 1.65 1.20
CA CYS A 112 -3.34 2.33 0.35
C CYS A 112 -2.50 3.38 1.10
N GLY A 113 -2.98 3.85 2.27
CA GLY A 113 -2.34 4.91 3.03
C GLY A 113 -2.09 6.14 2.15
N PRO A 114 -0.85 6.67 2.14
CA PRO A 114 -0.49 7.84 1.35
C PRO A 114 0.04 7.46 -0.06
N LEU A 115 -0.60 6.53 -0.78
CA LEU A 115 -0.21 6.12 -2.15
C LEU A 115 1.13 5.36 -2.25
N THR A 116 1.62 4.73 -1.18
CA THR A 116 2.96 4.09 -1.20
C THR A 116 3.07 2.98 -2.26
N GLY A 117 2.03 2.14 -2.41
CA GLY A 117 2.01 1.06 -3.41
C GLY A 117 2.00 1.59 -4.84
N GLY A 118 1.24 2.65 -5.12
CA GLY A 118 1.18 3.29 -6.44
C GLY A 118 2.52 3.93 -6.82
N ILE A 119 3.18 4.61 -5.89
CA ILE A 119 4.51 5.17 -6.09
C ILE A 119 5.55 4.08 -6.36
N ALA A 120 5.50 2.97 -5.61
CA ALA A 120 6.41 1.84 -5.84
C ALA A 120 6.24 1.26 -7.25
N LEU A 121 4.99 1.15 -7.73
CA LEU A 121 4.70 0.67 -9.08
C LEU A 121 5.21 1.64 -10.16
N ALA A 122 4.97 2.94 -9.99
CA ALA A 122 5.47 3.94 -10.94
C ALA A 122 7.01 3.97 -10.99
N HIS A 123 7.68 3.84 -9.85
CA HIS A 123 9.13 3.71 -9.80
C HIS A 123 9.61 2.46 -10.54
N TYR A 124 8.97 1.31 -10.28
CA TYR A 124 9.27 0.07 -10.97
C TYR A 124 9.15 0.19 -12.49
N TYR A 125 8.10 0.85 -13.00
CA TYR A 125 7.94 1.08 -14.43
C TYR A 125 9.02 2.00 -15.00
N CYS A 126 9.32 3.10 -14.31
CA CYS A 126 10.38 4.02 -14.71
C CYS A 126 11.76 3.32 -14.81
N GLU A 127 12.16 2.56 -13.78
CA GLU A 127 13.47 1.90 -13.74
C GLU A 127 13.60 0.77 -14.77
N ASN A 128 12.49 0.10 -15.11
CA ASN A 128 12.47 -0.97 -16.11
C ASN A 128 12.16 -0.46 -17.53
N MET A 129 12.13 0.86 -17.74
CA MET A 129 11.81 1.50 -19.03
C MET A 129 10.47 1.00 -19.62
N LEU A 130 9.51 0.73 -18.75
CA LEU A 130 8.15 0.36 -19.08
C LEU A 130 7.30 1.63 -19.10
N ASN A 131 6.33 1.71 -20.02
CA ASN A 131 5.40 2.84 -20.09
C ASN A 131 3.92 2.40 -20.15
N PRO A 132 3.46 1.47 -19.29
CA PRO A 132 2.05 1.14 -19.22
C PRO A 132 1.27 2.26 -18.51
N LEU A 133 0.00 2.41 -18.87
CA LEU A 133 -0.91 3.25 -18.10
C LEU A 133 -1.29 2.53 -16.81
N ILE A 134 -1.37 3.29 -15.72
CA ILE A 134 -1.87 2.82 -14.43
C ILE A 134 -3.30 3.31 -14.27
N THR A 135 -4.22 2.39 -14.04
CA THR A 135 -5.48 2.71 -13.37
C THR A 135 -5.37 2.29 -11.92
N TYR A 136 -5.10 3.26 -11.05
CA TYR A 136 -4.93 3.06 -9.62
C TYR A 136 -6.25 3.27 -8.87
N VAL A 137 -6.66 2.26 -8.12
CA VAL A 137 -7.78 2.31 -7.18
C VAL A 137 -7.24 2.16 -5.77
N GLY A 138 -7.10 3.26 -5.05
CA GLY A 138 -6.68 3.27 -3.65
C GLY A 138 -7.88 3.24 -2.72
N ILE A 139 -7.87 2.34 -1.74
CA ILE A 139 -8.91 2.23 -0.72
C ILE A 139 -8.27 2.36 0.65
N ASP A 140 -8.70 3.33 1.45
CA ASP A 140 -8.26 3.50 2.84
C ASP A 140 -9.41 3.98 3.69
N LYS A 141 -9.41 3.63 4.98
CA LYS A 141 -10.43 4.07 5.94
C LYS A 141 -10.23 5.53 6.38
N SER A 142 -9.03 6.07 6.21
CA SER A 142 -8.71 7.44 6.62
C SER A 142 -8.82 8.42 5.47
N GLU A 143 -9.70 9.41 5.61
CA GLU A 143 -9.78 10.55 4.70
C GLU A 143 -8.47 11.35 4.65
N ALA A 144 -7.79 11.52 5.78
CA ALA A 144 -6.53 12.25 5.84
C ALA A 144 -5.43 11.55 5.02
N MET A 145 -5.36 10.22 5.07
CA MET A 145 -4.46 9.42 4.22
C MET A 145 -4.82 9.59 2.74
N LEU A 146 -6.10 9.48 2.39
CA LEU A 146 -6.57 9.63 1.01
C LEU A 146 -6.36 11.04 0.45
N ARG A 147 -6.54 12.09 1.25
CA ARG A 147 -6.22 13.47 0.85
C ARG A 147 -4.73 13.61 0.52
N PHE A 148 -3.85 13.04 1.33
CA PHE A 148 -2.42 13.09 1.07
C PHE A 148 -2.02 12.21 -0.13
N ALA A 149 -2.65 11.04 -0.31
CA ALA A 149 -2.51 10.24 -1.53
C ALA A 149 -2.94 11.03 -2.78
N GLN A 150 -4.02 11.81 -2.70
CA GLN A 150 -4.50 12.66 -3.80
C GLN A 150 -3.54 13.81 -4.11
N GLU A 151 -2.80 14.32 -3.12
CA GLU A 151 -1.73 15.28 -3.36
C GLU A 151 -0.57 14.61 -4.12
N LEU A 152 -0.11 13.46 -3.65
CA LEU A 152 1.01 12.73 -4.24
C LEU A 152 0.71 12.22 -5.66
N SER A 153 -0.55 11.89 -5.96
CA SER A 153 -0.95 11.45 -7.31
C SER A 153 -0.86 12.55 -8.38
N ARG A 154 -0.71 13.81 -7.98
CA ARG A 154 -0.57 14.96 -8.89
C ARG A 154 0.89 15.31 -9.18
N ASP A 155 1.84 14.65 -8.53
CA ASP A 155 3.26 14.87 -8.75
C ASP A 155 3.72 14.21 -10.05
N SER A 156 4.84 14.68 -10.59
CA SER A 156 5.38 14.31 -11.92
C SER A 156 5.96 12.89 -12.02
N TYR A 157 5.62 11.99 -11.10
CA TYR A 157 6.10 10.59 -11.11
C TYR A 157 5.26 9.69 -11.99
N PHE A 158 4.02 10.09 -12.25
CA PHE A 158 3.02 9.32 -12.96
C PHE A 158 2.97 9.77 -14.42
N ALA A 159 2.66 8.82 -15.30
CA ALA A 159 2.62 9.08 -16.73
C ALA A 159 1.36 9.89 -17.10
N ASP A 160 1.45 10.66 -18.19
CA ASP A 160 0.28 11.31 -18.76
C ASP A 160 -0.75 10.24 -19.18
N GLY A 161 -1.93 10.30 -18.56
CA GLY A 161 -3.00 9.33 -18.80
C GLY A 161 -3.22 8.32 -17.66
N ASP A 162 -2.33 8.28 -16.67
CA ASP A 162 -2.58 7.54 -15.42
C ASP A 162 -3.84 8.07 -14.74
N ARG A 163 -4.60 7.15 -14.15
CA ARG A 163 -5.89 7.44 -13.51
C ARG A 163 -5.84 7.04 -12.05
N PHE A 164 -6.25 7.95 -11.17
CA PHE A 164 -6.28 7.73 -9.73
C PHE A 164 -7.69 7.87 -9.20
N LEU A 165 -8.13 6.87 -8.45
CA LEU A 165 -9.43 6.83 -7.81
C LEU A 165 -9.22 6.41 -6.37
N LEU A 166 -9.62 7.29 -5.46
CA LEU A 166 -9.36 7.16 -4.04
C LEU A 166 -10.71 7.06 -3.34
N PHE A 167 -10.93 5.96 -2.63
CA PHE A 167 -12.21 5.63 -2.01
C PHE A 167 -12.04 5.45 -0.51
N ASN A 168 -12.87 6.15 0.26
CA ASN A 168 -13.12 5.80 1.64
C ASN A 168 -14.39 4.94 1.71
N PRO A 169 -14.29 3.69 2.18
CA PRO A 169 -15.47 2.84 2.34
C PRO A 169 -16.37 3.25 3.53
N MET A 170 -15.94 4.21 4.36
CA MET A 170 -16.65 4.66 5.56
C MET A 170 -16.92 6.18 5.54
N PRO A 171 -18.14 6.60 5.15
CA PRO A 171 -18.64 7.87 5.66
C PRO A 171 -20.12 7.77 6.01
N GLU A 172 -20.47 7.25 7.19
CA GLU A 172 -21.81 7.32 7.83
C GLU A 172 -23.04 6.88 6.97
N ARG A 173 -22.83 6.42 5.74
CA ARG A 173 -23.84 6.11 4.74
C ARG A 173 -23.56 4.71 4.23
N SER A 174 -24.05 3.71 4.97
CA SER A 174 -24.65 2.43 4.55
C SER A 174 -24.34 1.84 3.14
N GLN A 175 -23.18 2.08 2.54
CA GLN A 175 -22.79 1.51 1.27
C GLN A 175 -21.69 0.51 1.54
N ASP A 176 -22.04 -0.72 1.20
CA ASP A 176 -21.17 -1.89 1.22
C ASP A 176 -19.82 -1.56 0.57
N PHE A 177 -18.74 -1.86 1.30
CA PHE A 177 -17.32 -1.75 0.90
C PHE A 177 -17.09 -2.26 -0.54
N SER A 178 -17.86 -3.26 -0.97
CA SER A 178 -17.75 -3.87 -2.30
C SER A 178 -18.42 -3.11 -3.45
N LEU A 179 -19.42 -2.26 -3.20
CA LEU A 179 -20.31 -1.75 -4.26
C LEU A 179 -19.75 -0.54 -5.03
N MET A 180 -19.14 0.44 -4.33
CA MET A 180 -18.71 1.67 -4.97
C MET A 180 -17.52 1.49 -5.93
N PRO A 181 -16.43 0.79 -5.56
CA PRO A 181 -15.32 0.60 -6.49
C PRO A 181 -15.73 -0.28 -7.69
N SER A 182 -16.56 -1.31 -7.46
CA SER A 182 -16.96 -2.27 -8.50
C SER A 182 -17.69 -1.63 -9.67
N ASN A 183 -18.63 -0.70 -9.43
CA ASN A 183 -19.38 -0.03 -10.49
C ASN A 183 -18.47 0.78 -11.42
N TYR A 184 -17.51 1.50 -10.84
CA TYR A 184 -16.54 2.25 -11.63
C TYR A 184 -15.61 1.29 -12.38
N ILE A 185 -15.05 0.29 -11.67
CA ILE A 185 -14.14 -0.70 -12.26
C ILE A 185 -14.77 -1.38 -13.47
N ASN A 186 -16.06 -1.73 -13.39
CA ASN A 186 -16.79 -2.33 -14.52
C ASN A 186 -16.93 -1.39 -15.72
N SER A 187 -16.98 -0.06 -15.49
CA SER A 187 -17.14 0.94 -16.56
C SER A 187 -15.87 1.18 -17.40
N ILE A 188 -14.70 0.82 -16.89
CA ILE A 188 -13.39 1.00 -17.56
C ILE A 188 -12.85 -0.28 -18.20
N SER A 189 -13.67 -1.34 -18.22
CA SER A 189 -13.26 -2.71 -18.42
C SER A 189 -12.56 -3.00 -19.76
N ALA A 190 -12.97 -2.31 -20.84
CA ALA A 190 -12.44 -2.55 -22.18
C ALA A 190 -10.95 -2.24 -22.34
N SER A 191 -10.40 -1.32 -21.52
CA SER A 191 -8.98 -0.95 -21.59
C SER A 191 -8.08 -1.76 -20.66
N ILE A 192 -8.63 -2.46 -19.67
CA ILE A 192 -7.82 -3.15 -18.66
C ILE A 192 -7.18 -4.40 -19.27
N SER A 193 -5.86 -4.51 -19.09
CA SER A 193 -5.07 -5.65 -19.58
C SER A 193 -4.85 -6.71 -18.50
N SER A 194 -4.69 -6.28 -17.26
CA SER A 194 -4.41 -7.11 -16.10
C SER A 194 -4.94 -6.45 -14.82
N ILE A 195 -5.09 -7.26 -13.77
CA ILE A 195 -5.56 -6.81 -12.46
C ILE A 195 -4.55 -7.22 -11.40
N VAL A 196 -4.20 -6.28 -10.54
CA VAL A 196 -3.29 -6.50 -9.41
C VAL A 196 -3.95 -6.00 -8.14
N PHE A 197 -4.25 -6.90 -7.22
CA PHE A 197 -4.62 -6.54 -5.86
C PHE A 197 -3.36 -6.39 -5.01
N ASN A 198 -3.25 -5.28 -4.29
CA ASN A 198 -2.18 -5.04 -3.33
C ASN A 198 -2.74 -4.93 -1.91
N PHE A 199 -2.17 -5.73 -1.02
CA PHE A 199 -2.44 -5.76 0.41
C PHE A 199 -1.14 -5.56 1.17
N SER A 200 -0.68 -4.31 1.22
CA SER A 200 0.53 -3.93 1.95
C SER A 200 0.20 -3.52 3.37
N TYR A 201 0.62 -4.31 4.37
CA TYR A 201 0.41 -4.06 5.80
C TYR A 201 -1.07 -4.06 6.24
N PHE A 202 -2.02 -4.29 5.32
CA PHE A 202 -3.46 -4.22 5.57
C PHE A 202 -3.94 -5.26 6.61
N PHE A 203 -3.52 -6.52 6.45
CA PHE A 203 -3.97 -7.61 7.33
C PHE A 203 -3.41 -7.52 8.76
N ALA A 204 -2.46 -6.62 9.02
CA ALA A 204 -2.03 -6.29 10.37
C ALA A 204 -3.06 -5.42 11.13
N SER A 205 -4.14 -4.99 10.48
CA SER A 205 -5.11 -4.08 11.09
C SER A 205 -5.95 -4.76 12.17
N PRO A 206 -6.00 -4.21 13.40
CA PRO A 206 -6.86 -4.72 14.46
C PRO A 206 -8.35 -4.69 14.09
N SER A 207 -8.76 -3.77 13.22
CA SER A 207 -10.15 -3.61 12.77
C SER A 207 -10.69 -4.87 12.10
N LEU A 208 -9.85 -5.65 11.41
CA LEU A 208 -10.24 -6.93 10.80
C LEU A 208 -10.55 -8.01 11.83
N SER A 209 -9.97 -7.89 13.03
CA SER A 209 -10.23 -8.82 14.14
C SER A 209 -11.47 -8.46 14.93
N THR A 210 -11.81 -7.17 15.02
CA THR A 210 -13.01 -6.70 15.74
C THR A 210 -14.26 -6.68 14.86
N HIS A 211 -14.09 -6.68 13.53
CA HIS A 211 -15.16 -6.65 12.53
C HIS A 211 -14.94 -7.76 11.48
N PRO A 212 -15.21 -9.03 11.82
CA PRO A 212 -14.99 -10.15 10.90
C PRO A 212 -15.80 -10.04 9.60
N GLU A 213 -16.91 -9.31 9.59
CA GLU A 213 -17.69 -8.98 8.39
C GLU A 213 -16.87 -8.25 7.31
N TYR A 214 -15.85 -7.48 7.70
CA TYR A 214 -14.98 -6.79 6.73
C TYR A 214 -14.18 -7.77 5.89
N LEU A 215 -13.82 -8.92 6.45
CA LEU A 215 -13.11 -9.96 5.72
C LEU A 215 -13.99 -10.57 4.62
N HIS A 216 -15.26 -10.84 4.93
CA HIS A 216 -16.23 -11.35 3.96
C HIS A 216 -16.51 -10.33 2.85
N ASN A 217 -16.72 -9.05 3.20
CA ASN A 217 -16.94 -7.99 2.21
C ASN A 217 -15.72 -7.83 1.27
N LEU A 218 -14.51 -8.00 1.81
CA LEU A 218 -13.29 -7.96 1.01
C LEU A 218 -13.20 -9.14 0.04
N ILE A 219 -13.57 -10.35 0.48
CA ILE A 219 -13.61 -11.55 -0.38
C ILE A 219 -14.64 -11.36 -1.49
N ASP A 220 -15.84 -10.89 -1.16
CA ASP A 220 -16.89 -10.60 -2.13
C ASP A 220 -16.44 -9.54 -3.14
N PHE A 221 -15.71 -8.52 -2.69
CA PHE A 221 -15.14 -7.50 -3.57
C PHE A 221 -14.12 -8.09 -4.55
N VAL A 222 -13.15 -8.86 -4.05
CA VAL A 222 -12.16 -9.54 -4.90
C VAL A 222 -12.85 -10.48 -5.89
N TYR A 223 -13.80 -11.28 -5.43
CA TYR A 223 -14.59 -12.17 -6.27
C TYR A 223 -15.33 -11.41 -7.39
N ARG A 224 -16.04 -10.33 -7.07
CA ARG A 224 -16.79 -9.52 -8.05
C ARG A 224 -15.87 -8.90 -9.10
N VAL A 225 -14.69 -8.43 -8.69
CA VAL A 225 -13.72 -7.88 -9.64
C VAL A 225 -13.14 -8.99 -10.52
N CYS A 226 -12.70 -10.13 -9.97
CA CYS A 226 -12.20 -11.25 -10.77
C CYS A 226 -13.26 -11.75 -11.78
N THR A 227 -14.50 -11.95 -11.34
CA THR A 227 -15.60 -12.43 -12.19
C THR A 227 -16.12 -11.40 -13.19
N GLY A 228 -15.92 -10.11 -12.92
CA GLY A 228 -16.16 -9.03 -13.89
C GLY A 228 -15.16 -9.02 -15.06
N PHE A 229 -14.02 -9.72 -14.93
CA PHE A 229 -12.92 -9.72 -15.88
C PHE A 229 -12.38 -11.14 -16.16
N PRO A 230 -13.23 -12.08 -16.62
CA PRO A 230 -12.93 -13.52 -16.63
C PRO A 230 -11.76 -13.93 -17.54
N SER A 231 -11.34 -13.06 -18.47
CA SER A 231 -10.23 -13.34 -19.41
C SER A 231 -8.99 -12.49 -19.15
N LYS A 232 -8.93 -11.76 -18.03
CA LYS A 232 -7.79 -10.90 -17.70
C LYS A 232 -6.92 -11.58 -16.64
N PRO A 233 -5.59 -11.62 -16.82
CA PRO A 233 -4.68 -12.06 -15.77
C PRO A 233 -4.93 -11.26 -14.50
N CYS A 234 -5.09 -11.96 -13.39
CA CYS A 234 -5.35 -11.37 -12.09
C CYS A 234 -4.38 -11.93 -11.05
N CYS A 235 -3.71 -11.08 -10.29
CA CYS A 235 -2.88 -11.52 -9.17
C CYS A 235 -3.13 -10.73 -7.90
N LEU A 236 -2.67 -11.31 -6.80
CA LEU A 236 -2.71 -10.71 -5.49
C LEU A 236 -1.30 -10.65 -4.89
N LEU A 237 -0.92 -9.47 -4.42
CA LEU A 237 0.32 -9.18 -3.73
C LEU A 237 0.03 -8.87 -2.27
N PHE A 238 0.53 -9.70 -1.37
CA PHE A 238 0.42 -9.50 0.07
C PHE A 238 1.80 -9.21 0.66
N GLN A 239 1.90 -8.27 1.59
CA GLN A 239 3.08 -8.14 2.44
C GLN A 239 2.72 -7.67 3.86
N ASN A 240 3.39 -8.21 4.86
CA ASN A 240 3.27 -7.84 6.27
C ASN A 240 4.62 -8.03 7.00
N PRO A 241 4.80 -7.43 8.19
CA PRO A 241 5.96 -7.74 9.02
C PRO A 241 5.93 -9.21 9.45
N GLN A 242 7.09 -9.84 9.42
CA GLN A 242 7.30 -11.13 10.05
C GLN A 242 7.78 -10.89 11.50
N SER A 243 7.04 -11.39 12.47
CA SER A 243 7.42 -11.32 13.89
C SER A 243 7.35 -12.70 14.52
N SER A 244 8.48 -13.13 15.09
CA SER A 244 8.58 -14.39 15.85
C SER A 244 7.70 -14.40 17.11
N SER A 245 7.27 -13.23 17.59
CA SER A 245 6.41 -13.06 18.77
C SER A 245 4.97 -12.66 18.41
N SER A 246 4.61 -12.58 17.12
CA SER A 246 3.31 -12.05 16.69
C SER A 246 2.71 -12.85 15.53
N HIS A 247 2.59 -14.17 15.70
CA HIS A 247 1.86 -15.04 14.76
C HIS A 247 0.44 -14.53 14.46
N TRP A 248 -0.14 -13.75 15.38
CA TRP A 248 -1.44 -13.11 15.23
C TRP A 248 -1.49 -12.04 14.12
N ILE A 249 -0.37 -11.40 13.75
CA ILE A 249 -0.37 -10.29 12.77
C ILE A 249 -0.74 -10.76 11.36
N ASN A 250 -0.48 -12.03 11.04
CA ASN A 250 -0.79 -12.65 9.76
C ASN A 250 -2.01 -13.58 9.84
N LYS A 251 -2.67 -13.69 11.01
CA LYS A 251 -3.83 -14.56 11.18
C LYS A 251 -4.96 -14.21 10.23
N GLN A 252 -5.22 -12.91 10.05
CA GLN A 252 -6.28 -12.43 9.16
C GLN A 252 -5.97 -12.71 7.69
N TRP A 253 -4.69 -12.68 7.30
CA TRP A 253 -4.24 -13.08 5.97
C TRP A 253 -4.51 -14.58 5.72
N TYR A 254 -4.17 -15.45 6.66
CA TYR A 254 -4.43 -16.89 6.50
C TYR A 254 -5.91 -17.20 6.40
N GLU A 255 -6.73 -16.53 7.20
CA GLU A 255 -8.18 -16.71 7.13
C GLU A 255 -8.75 -16.18 5.82
N PHE A 256 -8.28 -15.01 5.36
CA PHE A 256 -8.62 -14.46 4.06
C PHE A 256 -8.36 -15.47 2.93
N ILE A 257 -7.14 -16.01 2.85
CA ILE A 257 -6.76 -16.95 1.80
C ILE A 257 -7.51 -18.28 1.93
N ARG A 258 -7.71 -18.79 3.13
CA ARG A 258 -8.50 -20.01 3.35
C ARG A 258 -9.91 -19.90 2.75
N ILE A 259 -10.58 -18.77 2.99
CA ILE A 259 -11.94 -18.54 2.47
C ILE A 259 -11.90 -18.22 0.96
N LEU A 260 -10.95 -17.40 0.52
CA LEU A 260 -10.79 -17.03 -0.90
C LEU A 260 -10.53 -18.26 -1.77
N SER A 261 -9.62 -19.16 -1.36
CA SER A 261 -9.34 -20.42 -2.06
C SER A 261 -10.55 -21.34 -2.16
N THR A 262 -11.44 -21.31 -1.17
CA THR A 262 -12.70 -22.07 -1.22
C THR A 262 -13.70 -21.45 -2.21
N SER A 263 -13.66 -20.12 -2.39
CA SER A 263 -14.65 -19.37 -3.18
C SER A 263 -14.26 -19.22 -4.66
N LEU A 264 -12.96 -19.22 -4.97
CA LEU A 264 -12.41 -18.97 -6.30
C LEU A 264 -11.67 -20.18 -6.92
N GLU A 265 -11.71 -21.35 -6.27
CA GLU A 265 -10.92 -22.53 -6.67
C GLU A 265 -9.44 -22.20 -6.92
N VAL A 266 -8.85 -21.31 -6.12
CA VAL A 266 -7.48 -20.80 -6.33
C VAL A 266 -6.48 -21.96 -6.36
N THR A 267 -5.92 -22.25 -7.54
CA THR A 267 -5.14 -23.48 -7.78
C THR A 267 -3.65 -23.37 -7.48
N SER A 268 -3.05 -22.17 -7.35
CA SER A 268 -1.60 -22.06 -7.16
C SER A 268 -1.13 -20.76 -6.50
N LEU A 269 -0.33 -20.91 -5.43
CA LEU A 269 0.65 -19.90 -5.01
C LEU A 269 1.71 -19.77 -6.11
N LEU A 270 1.90 -18.57 -6.69
CA LEU A 270 2.98 -18.31 -7.64
C LEU A 270 4.32 -18.19 -6.93
N GLY A 271 4.29 -17.77 -5.67
CA GLY A 271 5.40 -17.76 -4.74
C GLY A 271 4.99 -17.22 -3.37
N GLY A 272 5.81 -17.46 -2.34
CA GLY A 272 5.70 -16.77 -1.06
C GLY A 272 5.14 -17.59 0.11
N GLU A 273 5.97 -18.47 0.65
CA GLU A 273 6.18 -18.43 2.09
C GLU A 273 7.65 -18.08 2.30
N GLN A 274 7.97 -16.81 2.03
CA GLN A 274 9.35 -16.33 2.16
C GLN A 274 9.41 -15.38 3.35
N ASP A 275 9.93 -15.92 4.44
CA ASP A 275 10.43 -15.17 5.56
C ASP A 275 11.80 -14.61 5.14
N LEU A 276 11.85 -13.33 4.78
CA LEU A 276 13.08 -12.70 4.31
C LEU A 276 13.59 -11.66 5.29
N ASN A 277 14.89 -11.72 5.50
CA ASN A 277 15.67 -10.68 6.13
C ASN A 277 16.25 -9.80 5.04
N ILE A 278 15.67 -8.61 4.85
CA ILE A 278 16.13 -7.68 3.81
C ILE A 278 16.98 -6.59 4.45
N ASN A 279 18.13 -6.29 3.83
CA ASN A 279 18.96 -5.15 4.21
C ASN A 279 18.55 -3.93 3.36
N TYR A 280 18.24 -2.80 4.00
CA TYR A 280 17.87 -1.57 3.28
C TYR A 280 18.87 -1.16 2.20
N SER A 281 20.17 -1.29 2.49
CA SER A 281 21.23 -0.86 1.57
C SER A 281 21.31 -1.71 0.30
N SER A 282 20.69 -2.89 0.26
CA SER A 282 20.63 -3.72 -0.94
C SER A 282 19.44 -3.42 -1.85
N ILE A 283 18.41 -2.73 -1.35
CA ILE A 283 17.21 -2.40 -2.15
C ILE A 283 17.40 -1.07 -2.87
N ILE A 284 17.74 0.00 -2.15
CA ILE A 284 17.81 1.33 -2.75
C ILE A 284 19.26 1.77 -2.86
N ARG A 285 19.83 1.67 -4.07
CA ARG A 285 21.25 1.93 -4.36
C ARG A 285 21.71 3.34 -3.97
N ASP A 286 20.78 4.30 -3.94
CA ASP A 286 21.02 5.73 -3.66
C ASP A 286 21.04 6.08 -2.16
N TYR A 287 20.75 5.13 -1.25
CA TYR A 287 20.61 5.40 0.19
C TYR A 287 21.90 5.23 1.02
N ARG A 288 23.05 5.00 0.37
CA ARG A 288 24.33 4.76 1.07
C ARG A 288 24.74 5.89 2.02
N ASP A 289 24.25 7.10 1.77
CA ASP A 289 24.64 8.32 2.49
C ASP A 289 23.73 8.67 3.69
N LEU A 290 22.69 7.86 4.00
CA LEU A 290 21.85 8.08 5.18
C LEU A 290 22.37 7.29 6.40
N PRO A 291 22.95 7.97 7.41
CA PRO A 291 23.76 7.32 8.46
C PRO A 291 22.98 6.40 9.42
N ASN A 292 21.64 6.43 9.41
CA ASN A 292 20.81 5.71 10.38
C ASN A 292 20.16 4.41 9.84
N TRP A 293 20.32 4.10 8.55
CA TRP A 293 19.61 2.99 7.89
C TRP A 293 20.50 1.89 7.32
N ASN A 294 21.80 2.17 7.17
CA ASN A 294 22.81 1.17 6.85
C ASN A 294 22.82 0.10 7.97
N ASN A 295 22.29 -1.10 7.69
CA ASN A 295 22.19 -2.28 8.58
C ASN A 295 20.85 -2.54 9.30
N ARG A 296 19.75 -1.90 8.95
CA ARG A 296 18.43 -2.36 9.45
C ARG A 296 17.97 -3.59 8.68
N GLU A 297 17.79 -4.68 9.41
CA GLU A 297 17.17 -5.92 8.91
C GLU A 297 15.64 -5.78 8.99
N ILE A 298 14.97 -5.89 7.85
CA ILE A 298 13.51 -5.99 7.79
C ILE A 298 13.14 -7.46 7.68
N LYS A 299 12.30 -7.93 8.61
CA LYS A 299 11.67 -9.24 8.52
C LYS A 299 10.33 -9.10 7.85
N LEU A 300 10.21 -9.66 6.64
CA LEU A 300 9.05 -9.51 5.79
C LEU A 300 8.45 -10.89 5.52
N ARG A 301 7.11 -10.98 5.61
CA ARG A 301 6.34 -12.05 4.99
C ARG A 301 5.59 -11.45 3.81
N TYR A 302 5.62 -12.13 2.67
CA TYR A 302 4.86 -11.72 1.50
C TYR A 302 4.47 -12.94 0.66
N ASP A 303 3.33 -12.81 -0.03
CA ASP A 303 2.77 -13.86 -0.87
C ASP A 303 2.39 -13.23 -2.23
N ILE A 304 2.59 -13.99 -3.31
CA ILE A 304 2.16 -13.64 -4.67
C ILE A 304 1.26 -14.77 -5.16
N ILE A 305 -0.01 -14.47 -5.42
CA ILE A 305 -1.03 -15.48 -5.73
C ILE A 305 -1.62 -15.20 -7.11
N ASP A 306 -1.70 -16.25 -7.93
CA ASP A 306 -2.43 -16.22 -9.19
C ASP A 306 -3.93 -16.36 -8.92
N LEU A 307 -4.73 -15.46 -9.45
CA LEU A 307 -6.19 -15.52 -9.45
C LEU A 307 -6.75 -15.72 -10.86
N SER A 308 -5.91 -15.99 -11.86
CA SER A 308 -6.30 -16.15 -13.27
C SER A 308 -6.96 -17.50 -13.55
N CYS A 309 -6.84 -18.47 -12.64
CA CYS A 309 -7.46 -19.80 -12.76
C CYS A 309 -8.93 -19.85 -12.31
N CYS A 310 -9.55 -18.70 -12.01
CA CYS A 310 -10.97 -18.61 -11.69
C CYS A 310 -11.80 -18.91 -12.95
N ASN A 311 -11.90 -20.18 -13.33
CA ASN A 311 -12.86 -20.64 -14.31
C ASN A 311 -14.25 -20.52 -13.67
N VAL A 312 -15.00 -19.49 -14.04
CA VAL A 312 -16.46 -19.43 -13.82
C VAL A 312 -17.17 -19.91 -15.06
#